data_AF-A0A2G5L9P2-F1
#
_entry.id   AF-A0A2G5L9P2-F1
#
_cell.length_a   1.000
_cell.length_b   1.000
_cell.length_c   1.000
_cell.angle_alpha   90.00
_cell.angle_beta   90.00
_cell.angle_gamma   90.00
#
_symmetry.space_group_name_H-M   'P 1'
#
loop_
_entity.id
_entity.type
_entity.pdbx_description
1 polymer ?
#
loop_
_entity_poly.entity_id
_entity_poly.type
_entity_poly.pdbx_seq_one_letter_code
_entity_poly.pdbx_strand_id
1 'polypeptide(L)' 'MIPDGEVEKWLLNLDAGISKNGWLLRIFDKMGSDPKSKGYVKPPSTLDDVWLFIAKINQWFLEKVN' A
#
# COMPACT_ATOMS: atom_id res chain seq x y z
N MET A 1 -15.92 13.50 -5.21
CA MET A 1 -14.48 13.72 -4.93
C MET A 1 -14.21 13.13 -3.56
N ILE A 2 -13.26 12.21 -3.41
CA ILE A 2 -12.77 11.83 -2.08
C ILE A 2 -11.77 12.92 -1.67
N PRO A 3 -12.02 13.69 -0.58
CA PRO A 3 -11.18 14.85 -0.22
C PRO A 3 -9.69 14.52 -0.06
N ASP A 4 -9.41 13.30 0.38
CA ASP A 4 -8.08 12.86 0.81
C ASP A 4 -7.36 11.92 -0.17
N GLY A 5 -7.96 11.55 -1.31
CA GLY A 5 -7.45 10.49 -2.20
C GLY A 5 -7.74 9.07 -1.70
N GLU A 6 -7.78 8.08 -2.62
CA GLU A 6 -8.10 6.68 -2.26
C GLU A 6 -6.94 5.98 -1.55
N VAL A 7 -5.70 6.23 -2.00
CA VAL A 7 -4.51 5.57 -1.45
C VAL A 7 -4.25 6.00 0.00
N GLU A 8 -4.44 7.27 0.30
CA GLU A 8 -4.34 7.82 1.64
C GLU A 8 -5.36 7.20 2.60
N LYS A 9 -6.56 6.87 2.10
CA LYS A 9 -7.57 6.15 2.88
C LYS A 9 -7.21 4.69 3.11
N TRP A 10 -6.66 4.00 2.10
CA TRP A 10 -6.25 2.60 2.23
C TRP A 10 -5.14 2.39 3.26
N LEU A 11 -4.31 3.40 3.51
CA LEU A 11 -3.15 3.32 4.39
C LEU A 11 -3.27 4.20 5.65
N LEU A 12 -4.49 4.58 6.03
CA LEU A 12 -4.74 5.46 7.18
C LEU A 12 -4.18 4.90 8.49
N ASN A 13 -4.15 3.57 8.63
CA ASN A 13 -3.61 2.87 9.80
C ASN A 13 -2.10 3.04 10.00
N LEU A 14 -1.35 3.50 9.00
CA LEU A 14 0.10 3.72 9.09
C LEU A 14 0.47 5.10 9.66
N ASP A 15 -0.52 5.97 9.88
CA ASP A 15 -0.37 7.28 10.52
C ASP A 15 0.78 8.12 9.93
N ALA A 16 0.80 8.26 8.60
CA ALA A 16 1.78 9.11 7.88
C ALA A 16 1.37 10.59 7.84
N GLY A 17 0.30 10.97 8.56
CA GLY A 17 -0.33 12.29 8.49
C GLY A 17 -1.10 12.52 7.19
N ILE A 18 -1.77 13.67 7.09
CA ILE A 18 -2.64 14.05 5.95
C ILE A 18 -2.06 15.18 5.09
N SER A 19 -0.96 15.80 5.51
CA SER A 19 -0.30 16.85 4.73
C SER A 19 0.37 16.24 3.50
N LYS A 20 -0.09 16.67 2.31
CA LYS A 20 0.43 16.21 1.00
C LYS A 20 1.94 16.37 0.88
N ASN A 21 2.49 17.45 1.44
CA ASN A 21 3.92 17.70 1.42
C ASN A 21 4.66 16.64 2.25
N GLY A 22 5.48 15.84 1.58
CA GLY A 22 6.26 14.76 2.20
C GLY A 22 5.43 13.54 2.62
N TRP A 23 4.13 13.47 2.31
CA TRP A 23 3.28 12.31 2.65
C TRP A 23 3.87 11.01 2.10
N LEU A 24 4.26 11.02 0.82
CA LEU A 24 4.77 9.85 0.12
C LEU A 24 6.07 9.31 0.75
N LEU A 25 6.95 10.20 1.21
CA LEU A 25 8.17 9.80 1.89
C LEU A 25 7.87 9.17 3.26
N ARG A 26 6.97 9.78 4.02
CA ARG A 26 6.58 9.26 5.35
C ARG A 26 5.86 7.93 5.25
N ILE A 27 4.96 7.76 4.28
CA ILE A 27 4.23 6.49 4.12
C ILE A 27 5.17 5.36 3.69
N PHE A 28 6.14 5.62 2.79
CA PHE A 28 7.12 4.61 2.41
C PHE A 28 8.07 4.24 3.55
N ASP A 29 8.48 5.22 4.36
CA ASP A 29 9.26 4.94 5.57
C ASP A 29 8.48 4.05 6.55
N LYS A 30 7.19 4.34 6.76
CA LYS A 30 6.28 3.51 7.58
C LYS A 30 6.04 2.11 7.00
N MET A 31 5.97 1.97 5.68
CA MET A 31 5.82 0.67 5.03
C MET A 31 7.06 -0.21 5.20
N GLY A 32 8.24 0.43 5.29
CA GLY A 32 9.53 -0.24 5.38
C GLY A 32 10.00 -0.78 4.02
N SER A 33 11.28 -1.12 3.95
CA SER A 33 11.96 -1.55 2.71
C SER A 33 12.51 -2.97 2.75
N ASP A 34 12.56 -3.61 3.93
CA ASP A 34 13.04 -4.99 4.10
C ASP A 34 11.88 -5.96 4.36
N PRO A 35 11.48 -6.81 3.38
CA PRO A 35 10.41 -7.79 3.54
C PRO A 35 10.63 -8.82 4.66
N LYS A 36 11.88 -8.99 5.13
CA LYS A 36 12.23 -9.89 6.24
C LYS A 36 12.08 -9.23 7.61
N SER A 37 11.97 -7.91 7.66
CA SER A 37 11.75 -7.18 8.90
C SER A 37 10.35 -7.47 9.47
N LYS A 38 10.25 -7.55 10.80
CA LYS A 38 8.96 -7.69 11.49
C LYS A 38 8.05 -6.49 11.28
N GLY A 39 8.62 -5.31 11.06
CA GLY A 39 7.87 -4.06 10.87
C GLY A 39 7.46 -3.79 9.42
N TYR A 40 7.85 -4.65 8.47
CA TYR A 40 7.48 -4.49 7.08
C TYR A 40 5.99 -4.69 6.89
N VAL A 41 5.34 -3.74 6.22
CA VAL A 41 3.90 -3.80 5.96
C VAL A 41 3.63 -4.92 4.94
N LYS A 42 2.92 -5.94 5.40
CA LYS A 42 2.46 -7.05 4.57
C LYS A 42 0.97 -6.89 4.27
N PRO A 43 0.50 -7.41 3.12
CA PRO A 43 -0.92 -7.53 2.89
C PRO A 43 -1.60 -8.28 4.06
N PRO A 44 -2.80 -7.87 4.48
CA PRO A 44 -3.58 -8.61 5.47
C PRO A 44 -3.90 -10.02 4.97
N SER A 45 -4.24 -10.93 5.89
CA SER A 45 -4.61 -12.32 5.55
C SER A 45 -5.79 -12.41 4.60
N THR A 46 -6.73 -11.46 4.72
CA THR A 46 -7.82 -11.26 3.79
C THR A 46 -7.51 -10.00 2.99
N LEU A 47 -7.25 -10.13 1.69
CA LEU A 47 -6.94 -8.99 0.84
C LEU A 47 -8.18 -8.10 0.65
N ASP A 48 -8.02 -6.81 0.87
CA ASP A 48 -8.99 -5.76 0.58
C ASP A 48 -8.36 -4.64 -0.26
N ASP A 49 -9.21 -3.81 -0.84
CA ASP A 49 -8.87 -2.51 -1.45
C ASP A 49 -7.56 -2.51 -2.28
N VAL A 50 -6.54 -1.78 -1.83
CA VAL A 50 -5.24 -1.63 -2.52
C VAL A 50 -4.53 -2.96 -2.70
N TRP A 51 -4.60 -3.84 -1.71
CA TRP A 51 -3.89 -5.11 -1.74
C TRP A 51 -4.51 -6.06 -2.75
N LEU A 52 -5.84 -6.06 -2.85
CA LEU A 52 -6.54 -6.82 -3.90
C LEU A 52 -6.23 -6.25 -5.28
N PHE A 53 -6.19 -4.93 -5.43
CA PHE A 53 -5.83 -4.28 -6.70
C PHE A 53 -4.42 -4.66 -7.16
N ILE A 54 -3.42 -4.55 -6.27
CA ILE A 54 -2.03 -4.93 -6.56
C ILE A 54 -1.92 -6.43 -6.85
N ALA A 55 -2.64 -7.29 -6.12
CA ALA A 55 -2.65 -8.73 -6.38
C ALA A 55 -3.20 -9.07 -7.78
N LYS A 56 -4.27 -8.40 -8.21
CA LYS A 56 -4.83 -8.57 -9.56
C LYS A 56 -3.88 -8.10 -10.65
N ILE A 57 -3.16 -7.00 -10.44
CA ILE A 57 -2.11 -6.54 -11.35
C ILE A 57 -1.01 -7.60 -11.47
N ASN A 58 -0.52 -8.11 -10.35
CA ASN A 58 0.51 -9.15 -10.33
C ASN A 58 0.04 -10.41 -11.06
N GLN A 59 -1.20 -10.86 -10.81
CA GLN A 59 -1.81 -11.97 -11.53
C GLN A 59 -1.85 -11.71 -13.03
N TRP A 60 -2.30 -10.54 -13.47
CA TRP A 60 -2.33 -10.17 -14.88
C TRP A 60 -0.94 -10.20 -15.52
N PHE A 61 0.10 -9.69 -14.83
CA PHE A 61 1.46 -9.74 -15.33
C PHE A 61 1.97 -11.18 -15.46
N LEU A 62 1.68 -12.05 -14.49
CA LEU A 62 2.15 -13.44 -14.49
C LEU A 62 1.36 -14.33 -15.46
N GLU A 63 0.08 -14.06 -15.68
CA GLU A 63 -0.73 -14.73 -16.71
C GLU A 63 -0.23 -14.44 -18.13
N LYS A 64 0.39 -13.28 -18.36
CA LYS A 64 0.99 -12.92 -19.66
C LYS A 64 2.35 -13.58 -19.92
N VAL A 65 2.94 -14.23 -18.92
CA VAL A 65 4.26 -14.87 -19.00
C VAL A 65 4.15 -16.39 -19.24
N ASN A 66 2.93 -16.95 -19.23
CA ASN A 66 2.62 -18.32 -19.66
C ASN A 66 1.91 -18.34 -21.01
#